data_AF-A0A2M8W721-F1
#
_entry.id   AF-A0A2M8W721-F1
#
_cell.length_a   1.000
_cell.length_b   1.000
_cell.length_c   1.000
_cell.angle_alpha   90.00
_cell.angle_beta   90.00
_cell.angle_gamma   90.00
#
_symmetry.space_group_name_H-M   'P 1'
#
loop_
_entity.id
_entity.type
_entity.pdbx_description
1 polymer ?
#
loop_
_entity_poly.entity_id
_entity_poly.type
_entity_poly.pdbx_seq_one_letter_code
_entity_poly.pdbx_strand_id
1 'polypeptide(L)'
;MKKRVFVSMVAVVLAILCAGIFGAVRGPWVRDDAGPAQAEANSDNASLIVAAGRAAATVLPTQRPPDLEYFTVVAADEDRFEVWVQHTDVLYALCVGRVVPDSACDGEAADVVRSTTVDGMPVRVAQVGLIDPQRREPVAVSRYWRDVSLRHGVPSWVRSFVQAAPTA
;
A
#
# COMPACT_ATOMS: atom_id res chain seq x y z
N MET A 1 -32.88 -47.37 -8.74
CA MET A 1 -31.89 -46.75 -7.82
C MET A 1 -30.55 -46.62 -8.54
N LYS A 2 -30.16 -45.42 -8.99
CA LYS A 2 -28.78 -45.06 -9.37
C LYS A 2 -28.57 -43.60 -8.97
N LYS A 3 -27.75 -43.38 -7.93
CA LYS A 3 -27.35 -42.06 -7.42
C LYS A 3 -25.97 -41.71 -7.99
N ARG A 4 -25.73 -40.40 -8.18
CA ARG A 4 -24.43 -39.70 -8.41
C ARG A 4 -23.99 -39.78 -9.88
N VAL A 5 -23.59 -38.69 -10.55
CA VAL A 5 -22.55 -37.72 -10.20
C VAL A 5 -22.89 -36.36 -10.82
N PHE A 6 -23.18 -35.34 -10.00
CA PHE A 6 -23.26 -33.94 -10.42
C PHE A 6 -22.52 -33.09 -9.38
N VAL A 7 -21.24 -33.38 -9.22
CA VAL A 7 -20.31 -32.53 -8.48
C VAL A 7 -19.05 -32.58 -9.33
N SER A 8 -18.63 -31.43 -9.88
CA SER A 8 -17.22 -31.12 -10.23
C SER A 8 -17.01 -30.01 -11.27
N MET A 9 -18.02 -29.28 -11.77
CA MET A 9 -17.75 -28.09 -12.60
C MET A 9 -17.89 -26.74 -11.87
N VAL A 10 -18.77 -26.62 -10.87
CA VAL A 10 -18.98 -25.33 -10.18
C VAL A 10 -17.81 -25.00 -9.23
N ALA A 11 -17.18 -26.00 -8.62
CA ALA A 11 -16.06 -25.79 -7.70
C ALA A 11 -14.77 -25.34 -8.41
N VAL A 12 -14.56 -25.74 -9.67
CA VAL A 12 -13.37 -25.35 -10.44
C VAL A 12 -13.47 -23.91 -10.93
N VAL A 13 -14.68 -23.45 -11.30
CA VAL A 13 -14.90 -22.07 -11.75
C VAL A 13 -14.74 -21.08 -10.58
N LEU A 14 -15.14 -21.45 -9.37
CA LEU A 14 -14.97 -20.60 -8.19
C LEU A 14 -13.50 -20.43 -7.77
N ALA A 15 -12.69 -21.49 -7.89
CA ALA A 15 -11.26 -21.43 -7.57
C ALA A 15 -10.46 -20.56 -8.57
N ILE A 16 -10.85 -20.56 -9.85
CA ILE A 16 -10.20 -19.73 -10.89
C ILE A 16 -10.57 -18.25 -10.72
N LEU A 17 -11.80 -17.93 -10.30
CA LEU A 17 -12.19 -16.55 -9.99
C LEU A 17 -11.48 -16.01 -8.73
N CYS A 18 -11.30 -16.82 -7.68
CA CYS A 18 -10.54 -16.39 -6.51
C CYS A 18 -9.03 -16.26 -6.79
N ALA A 19 -8.45 -17.16 -7.60
CA ALA A 19 -7.04 -17.05 -7.98
C ALA A 19 -6.80 -15.89 -8.99
N GLY A 20 -7.78 -15.59 -9.84
CA GLY A 20 -7.71 -14.49 -10.81
C GLY A 20 -7.73 -13.11 -10.16
N ILE A 21 -8.45 -12.94 -9.05
CA ILE A 21 -8.46 -11.69 -8.28
C ILE A 21 -7.11 -11.50 -7.57
N PHE A 22 -6.51 -12.54 -6.99
CA PHE A 22 -5.15 -12.45 -6.43
C PHE A 22 -4.04 -12.33 -7.49
N GLY A 23 -4.27 -12.82 -8.72
CA GLY A 23 -3.32 -12.71 -9.82
C GLY A 23 -3.33 -11.36 -10.54
N ALA A 24 -4.46 -10.63 -10.50
CA ALA A 24 -4.60 -9.30 -11.12
C ALA A 24 -4.06 -8.16 -10.25
N VAL A 25 -3.75 -8.40 -8.96
CA VAL A 25 -2.96 -7.49 -8.12
C VAL A 25 -1.46 -7.72 -8.29
N ARG A 26 -1.03 -8.33 -9.41
CA ARG A 26 0.28 -8.00 -9.98
C ARG A 26 0.18 -6.63 -10.63
N GLY A 27 0.05 -5.61 -9.78
CA GLY A 27 0.38 -4.24 -10.15
C GLY A 27 1.82 -4.18 -10.70
N PRO A 28 2.29 -3.01 -11.14
CA PRO A 28 3.56 -2.80 -11.84
C PRO A 28 4.84 -3.09 -11.01
N TRP A 29 4.78 -4.00 -10.04
CA TRP A 29 5.78 -4.40 -9.06
C TRP A 29 6.85 -5.34 -9.62
N VAL A 30 7.10 -5.32 -10.93
CA VAL A 30 8.26 -6.01 -11.51
C VAL A 30 9.40 -5.00 -11.48
N ARG A 31 10.45 -5.32 -10.71
CA ARG A 31 11.73 -4.59 -10.75
C ARG A 31 12.31 -4.68 -12.15
N ASP A 32 12.06 -3.66 -12.95
CA ASP A 32 13.00 -3.23 -13.96
C ASP A 32 13.60 -1.92 -13.42
N ASP A 33 14.85 -2.00 -12.96
CA ASP A 33 15.79 -0.92 -12.64
C ASP A 33 15.15 0.41 -12.20
N ALA A 34 15.27 0.77 -10.91
CA ALA A 34 14.81 2.04 -10.35
C ALA A 34 15.23 3.24 -11.23
N GLY A 35 14.33 3.62 -12.14
CA GLY A 35 14.61 4.49 -13.27
C GLY A 35 13.60 5.63 -13.37
N PRO A 36 13.62 6.41 -14.47
CA PRO A 36 12.76 7.58 -14.67
C PRO A 36 11.26 7.29 -14.42
N ALA A 37 10.79 6.09 -14.79
CA ALA A 37 9.41 5.68 -14.61
C ALA A 37 8.93 5.65 -13.15
N GLN A 38 9.80 5.27 -12.20
CA GLN A 38 9.44 5.28 -10.77
C GLN A 38 9.39 6.71 -10.21
N ALA A 39 10.30 7.59 -10.66
CA ALA A 39 10.32 8.99 -10.26
C ALA A 39 9.08 9.73 -10.78
N GLU A 40 8.69 9.49 -12.04
CA GLU A 40 7.44 9.99 -12.63
C GLU A 40 6.21 9.47 -11.87
N ALA A 41 6.14 8.16 -11.59
CA ALA A 41 5.02 7.59 -10.86
C ALA A 41 4.92 8.12 -9.41
N ASN A 42 6.04 8.34 -8.73
CA ASN A 42 6.07 9.00 -7.42
C ASN A 42 5.60 10.46 -7.51
N SER A 43 5.95 11.19 -8.57
CA SER A 43 5.45 12.55 -8.84
C SER A 43 3.94 12.56 -9.07
N ASP A 44 3.42 11.62 -9.84
CA ASP A 44 1.99 11.47 -10.11
C ASP A 44 1.22 11.14 -8.83
N ASN A 45 1.72 10.18 -8.04
CA ASN A 45 1.13 9.83 -6.74
C ASN A 45 1.20 10.98 -5.72
N ALA A 46 2.30 11.75 -5.71
CA ALA A 46 2.39 12.96 -4.90
C ALA A 46 1.33 13.99 -5.31
N SER A 47 1.16 14.18 -6.62
CA SER A 47 0.17 15.10 -7.18
C SER A 47 -1.25 14.67 -6.83
N LEU A 48 -1.55 13.36 -6.83
CA LEU A 48 -2.84 12.83 -6.39
C LEU A 48 -3.09 13.09 -4.89
N ILE A 49 -2.09 12.88 -4.02
CA ILE A 49 -2.20 13.19 -2.58
C ILE A 49 -2.48 14.69 -2.36
N VAL A 50 -1.77 15.54 -3.11
CA VAL A 50 -1.84 17.01 -2.96
C VAL A 50 -3.11 17.60 -3.55
N ALA A 51 -3.47 17.23 -4.78
CA ALA A 51 -4.56 17.85 -5.53
C ALA A 51 -5.94 17.32 -5.13
N ALA A 52 -6.07 16.05 -4.75
CA ALA A 52 -7.38 15.40 -4.64
C ALA A 52 -8.12 15.64 -3.30
N GLY A 53 -7.66 16.54 -2.42
CA GLY A 53 -8.24 16.70 -1.07
C GLY A 53 -8.10 15.46 -0.16
N ARG A 54 -7.48 14.38 -0.67
CA ARG A 54 -7.24 13.11 0.02
C ARG A 54 -6.25 13.21 1.16
N ALA A 55 -5.54 14.34 1.28
CA ALA A 55 -4.60 14.58 2.36
C ALA A 55 -5.23 14.48 3.76
N ALA A 56 -6.53 14.76 3.91
CA ALA A 56 -7.25 14.55 5.16
C ALA A 56 -7.69 13.08 5.36
N ALA A 57 -7.88 12.34 4.27
CA ALA A 57 -8.31 10.93 4.28
C ALA A 57 -7.14 9.93 4.35
N THR A 58 -5.89 10.40 4.18
CA THR A 58 -4.69 9.59 4.32
C THR A 58 -3.86 10.00 5.54
N VAL A 59 -3.03 9.08 6.00
CA VAL A 59 -1.99 9.33 7.01
C VAL A 59 -0.65 9.00 6.40
N LEU A 60 0.32 9.89 6.62
CA LEU A 60 1.66 9.78 6.07
C LEU A 60 2.70 9.94 7.17
N PRO A 61 3.88 9.31 7.02
CA PRO A 61 5.04 9.61 7.85
C PRO A 61 5.41 11.09 7.79
N THR A 62 5.79 11.68 8.92
CA THR A 62 6.24 13.08 8.97
C THR A 62 7.59 13.26 8.27
N GLN A 63 8.42 12.22 8.28
CA GLN A 63 9.75 12.17 7.67
C GLN A 63 9.75 11.20 6.49
N ARG A 64 10.59 11.45 5.47
CA ARG A 64 10.72 10.54 4.33
C ARG A 64 11.16 9.16 4.81
N PRO A 65 10.46 8.08 4.40
CA PRO A 65 10.91 6.72 4.70
C PRO A 65 12.33 6.45 4.15
N PRO A 66 13.22 5.78 4.91
CA PRO A 66 14.58 5.50 4.48
C PRO A 66 14.56 4.55 3.27
N ASP A 67 15.38 4.77 2.25
CA ASP A 67 15.42 3.91 1.05
C ASP A 67 14.06 3.77 0.34
N LEU A 68 13.22 4.81 0.42
CA LEU A 68 11.96 4.90 -0.32
C LEU A 68 12.21 4.80 -1.83
N GLU A 69 11.72 3.72 -2.44
CA GLU A 69 11.72 3.52 -3.90
C GLU A 69 10.42 4.00 -4.53
N TYR A 70 9.28 3.63 -3.92
CA TYR A 70 7.97 3.91 -4.48
C TYR A 70 6.92 4.14 -3.38
N PHE A 71 5.95 5.01 -3.63
CA PHE A 71 4.73 5.06 -2.84
C PHE A 71 3.51 5.28 -3.72
N THR A 72 2.35 4.83 -3.26
CA THR A 72 1.08 5.02 -3.95
C THR A 72 -0.08 5.19 -2.97
N VAL A 73 -1.17 5.76 -3.47
CA VAL A 73 -2.44 5.84 -2.74
C VAL A 73 -3.44 4.91 -3.38
N VAL A 74 -3.92 3.94 -2.62
CA VAL A 74 -4.90 2.95 -3.06
C VAL A 74 -6.24 3.27 -2.41
N ALA A 75 -7.33 3.22 -3.17
CA ALA A 75 -8.67 3.29 -2.59
C ALA A 75 -8.97 1.96 -1.88
N ALA A 76 -9.26 2.03 -0.57
CA ALA A 76 -9.74 0.89 0.20
C ALA A 76 -11.27 0.77 0.11
N ASP A 77 -11.98 1.90 0.01
CA ASP A 77 -13.41 1.97 -0.36
C ASP A 77 -13.74 3.33 -1.01
N GLU A 78 -15.02 3.71 -1.06
CA GLU A 78 -15.49 4.96 -1.67
C GLU A 78 -14.82 6.22 -1.09
N ASP A 79 -14.56 6.25 0.22
CA ASP A 79 -14.09 7.45 0.94
C ASP A 79 -12.79 7.23 1.73
N ARG A 80 -12.21 6.03 1.67
CA ARG A 80 -10.99 5.66 2.40
C ARG A 80 -9.86 5.28 1.47
N PHE A 81 -8.69 5.73 1.87
CA PHE A 81 -7.47 5.55 1.11
C PHE A 81 -6.38 5.00 2.02
N GLU A 82 -5.61 4.08 1.47
CA GLU A 82 -4.39 3.57 2.08
C GLU A 82 -3.19 4.14 1.36
N VAL A 83 -2.10 4.34 2.11
CA VAL A 83 -0.82 4.68 1.50
C VAL A 83 0.06 3.46 1.57
N TRP A 84 0.53 3.02 0.41
CA TRP A 84 1.46 1.91 0.31
C TRP A 84 2.85 2.44 -0.01
N VAL A 85 3.85 1.94 0.70
CA VAL A 85 5.23 2.43 0.68
C VAL A 85 6.19 1.26 0.49
N GLN A 86 6.94 1.29 -0.61
CA GLN A 86 7.94 0.30 -0.95
C GLN A 86 9.33 0.75 -0.53
N HIS A 87 10.02 -0.19 0.10
CA HIS A 87 11.40 -0.10 0.55
C HIS A 87 12.18 -1.29 0.05
N THR A 88 12.98 -1.11 -1.01
CA THR A 88 13.83 -2.17 -1.55
C THR A 88 13.05 -3.45 -1.85
N ASP A 89 12.92 -4.34 -0.87
CA ASP A 89 12.29 -5.65 -0.95
C ASP A 89 11.05 -5.80 -0.05
N VAL A 90 10.56 -4.73 0.58
CA VAL A 90 9.44 -4.79 1.54
C VAL A 90 8.40 -3.74 1.22
N LEU A 91 7.14 -4.11 1.38
CA LEU A 91 6.00 -3.24 1.20
C LEU A 91 5.26 -3.04 2.52
N TYR A 92 5.02 -1.77 2.85
CA TYR A 92 4.25 -1.35 4.01
C TYR A 92 2.97 -0.64 3.57
N ALA A 93 1.87 -0.91 4.26
CA ALA A 93 0.62 -0.18 4.10
C ALA A 93 0.29 0.62 5.37
N LEU A 94 -0.13 1.87 5.18
CA LEU A 94 -0.70 2.72 6.22
C LEU A 94 -2.21 2.80 5.99
N CYS A 95 -2.96 2.26 6.94
CA CYS A 95 -4.42 2.18 6.87
C CYS A 95 -5.03 3.07 7.95
N VAL A 96 -5.98 3.91 7.56
CA VAL A 96 -6.67 4.86 8.43
C VAL A 96 -8.11 4.41 8.67
N GLY A 97 -8.55 4.51 9.91
CA GLY A 97 -9.92 4.20 10.30
C GLY A 97 -10.13 2.73 10.66
N ARG A 98 -11.41 2.33 10.62
CA ARG A 98 -11.80 0.93 10.85
C ARG A 98 -11.29 0.09 9.69
N VAL A 99 -10.90 -1.14 9.98
CA VAL A 99 -10.55 -2.09 8.94
C VAL A 99 -11.78 -2.41 8.11
N VAL A 100 -11.59 -2.56 6.80
CA VAL A 100 -12.62 -3.01 5.86
C VAL A 100 -12.16 -4.21 5.06
N PRO A 101 -13.13 -4.98 4.52
CA PRO A 101 -12.83 -5.92 3.45
C PRO A 101 -11.96 -5.25 2.39
N ASP A 102 -10.94 -5.96 1.94
CA ASP A 102 -9.94 -5.52 0.95
C ASP A 102 -8.90 -4.49 1.46
N SER A 103 -8.96 -4.07 2.72
CA SER A 103 -7.86 -3.31 3.34
C SER A 103 -6.62 -4.17 3.45
N ALA A 104 -5.45 -3.61 3.09
CA ALA A 104 -4.19 -4.30 3.28
C ALA A 104 -3.87 -4.55 4.77
N CYS A 105 -4.60 -3.89 5.68
CA CYS A 105 -4.53 -4.12 7.11
C CYS A 105 -5.63 -5.06 7.67
N ASP A 106 -6.47 -5.67 6.81
CA ASP A 106 -7.53 -6.65 7.19
C ASP A 106 -7.16 -8.11 6.96
N GLY A 107 -6.06 -8.38 6.27
CA GLY A 107 -5.72 -9.74 5.83
C GLY A 107 -4.99 -10.56 6.90
N GLU A 108 -5.25 -11.87 6.91
CA GLU A 108 -4.41 -12.87 7.62
C GLU A 108 -2.94 -12.83 7.15
N ALA A 109 -2.68 -12.27 5.96
CA ALA A 109 -1.35 -12.11 5.38
C ALA A 109 -0.64 -10.81 5.80
N ALA A 110 -1.32 -9.90 6.51
CA ALA A 110 -0.78 -8.62 6.91
C ALA A 110 -0.19 -8.68 8.33
N ASP A 111 1.12 -8.47 8.46
CA ASP A 111 1.75 -8.37 9.78
C ASP A 111 1.65 -6.91 10.27
N VAL A 112 0.71 -6.64 11.18
CA VAL A 112 0.52 -5.31 11.74
C VAL A 112 1.65 -4.99 12.72
N VAL A 113 2.70 -4.33 12.19
CA VAL A 113 3.88 -3.93 12.95
C VAL A 113 3.61 -2.79 13.93
N ARG A 114 2.54 -2.01 13.70
CA ARG A 114 2.14 -0.91 14.61
C ARG A 114 0.67 -0.60 14.50
N SER A 115 0.04 -0.37 15.66
CA SER A 115 -1.27 0.27 15.78
C SER A 115 -1.13 1.55 16.61
N THR A 116 -1.74 2.65 16.17
CA THR A 116 -1.68 3.95 16.84
C THR A 116 -2.96 4.74 16.56
N THR A 117 -3.05 5.95 17.12
CA THR A 117 -4.10 6.93 16.80
C THR A 117 -3.45 8.21 16.29
N VAL A 118 -4.01 8.81 15.24
CA VAL A 118 -3.61 10.12 14.70
C VAL A 118 -4.87 10.96 14.61
N ASP A 119 -4.88 12.13 15.25
CA ASP A 119 -6.03 13.06 15.28
C ASP A 119 -7.37 12.38 15.64
N GLY A 120 -7.33 11.42 16.57
CA GLY A 120 -8.50 10.67 17.03
C GLY A 120 -8.92 9.49 16.14
N MET A 121 -8.28 9.29 14.98
CA MET A 121 -8.55 8.17 14.09
C MET A 121 -7.55 7.02 14.29
N PRO A 122 -8.02 5.76 14.36
CA PRO A 122 -7.13 4.62 14.46
C PRO A 122 -6.32 4.49 13.17
N VAL A 123 -5.03 4.20 13.31
CA VAL A 123 -4.10 4.00 12.20
C VAL A 123 -3.34 2.70 12.44
N ARG A 124 -3.21 1.89 11.39
CA ARG A 124 -2.39 0.69 11.39
C ARG A 124 -1.29 0.81 10.35
N VAL A 125 -0.10 0.35 10.71
CA VAL A 125 1.00 0.12 9.77
C VAL A 125 1.18 -1.37 9.69
N ALA A 126 1.00 -1.92 8.49
CA ALA A 126 1.12 -3.34 8.22
C ALA A 126 2.24 -3.59 7.22
N GLN A 127 3.04 -4.61 7.46
CA GLN A 127 3.90 -5.21 6.45
C GLN A 127 3.04 -6.17 5.63
N VAL A 128 2.91 -5.88 4.34
CA VAL A 128 1.98 -6.61 3.46
C VAL A 128 2.68 -7.66 2.60
N GLY A 129 4.02 -7.61 2.52
CA GLY A 129 4.79 -8.63 1.84
C GLY A 129 6.28 -8.34 1.73
N LEU A 130 7.02 -9.39 1.38
CA LEU A 130 8.38 -9.28 0.85
C LEU A 130 8.29 -9.41 -0.67
N ILE A 131 8.81 -8.42 -1.38
CA ILE A 131 8.98 -8.44 -2.84
C ILE A 131 10.00 -9.51 -3.22
N ASP A 132 11.01 -9.73 -2.36
CA ASP A 132 11.96 -10.84 -2.46
C ASP A 132 11.99 -11.62 -1.12
N PRO A 133 11.41 -12.84 -1.06
CA PRO A 133 11.35 -13.62 0.18
C PRO A 133 12.71 -14.16 0.63
N GLN A 134 13.74 -14.13 -0.21
CA GLN A 134 15.11 -14.54 0.15
C GLN A 134 15.89 -13.42 0.85
N ARG A 135 15.43 -12.18 0.73
CA ARG A 135 16.09 -11.02 1.34
C ARG A 135 15.45 -10.68 2.68
N ARG A 136 16.31 -10.40 3.66
CA ARG A 136 15.87 -9.95 4.99
C ARG A 136 15.63 -8.46 4.94
N GLU A 137 14.51 -8.05 5.54
CA GLU A 137 14.26 -6.64 5.81
C GLU A 137 15.45 -6.04 6.60
N PRO A 138 16.00 -4.89 6.19
CA PRO A 138 16.97 -4.18 7.00
C PRO A 138 16.37 -3.79 8.36
N VAL A 139 17.09 -4.05 9.45
CA VAL A 139 16.65 -3.73 10.83
C VAL A 139 16.25 -2.25 10.98
N ALA A 140 16.88 -1.35 10.22
CA ALA A 140 16.57 0.07 10.21
C ALA A 140 15.17 0.38 9.66
N VAL A 141 14.72 -0.31 8.62
CA VAL A 141 13.37 -0.16 8.03
C VAL A 141 12.31 -0.61 9.03
N SER A 142 12.54 -1.76 9.66
CA SER A 142 11.59 -2.32 10.63
C SER A 142 11.43 -1.42 11.85
N ARG A 143 12.54 -0.86 12.35
CA ARG A 143 12.53 0.11 13.45
C ARG A 143 11.83 1.41 13.06
N TYR A 144 12.11 1.92 11.85
CA TYR A 144 11.47 3.14 11.35
C TYR A 144 9.93 3.03 11.42
N TRP A 145 9.33 1.95 10.91
CA TRP A 145 7.88 1.81 10.86
C TRP A 145 7.20 1.67 12.23
N ARG A 146 7.91 1.13 13.22
CA ARG A 146 7.42 1.03 14.61
C ARG A 146 7.38 2.39 15.30
N ASP A 147 8.31 3.29 14.98
CA ASP A 147 8.54 4.50 15.78
C ASP A 147 8.20 5.81 15.04
N VAL A 148 8.09 5.80 13.71
CA VAL A 148 7.94 7.03 12.91
C VAL A 148 6.71 7.85 13.30
N SER A 149 6.84 9.17 13.43
CA SER A 149 5.66 10.01 13.67
C SER A 149 4.78 10.05 12.42
N LEU A 150 3.47 9.90 12.62
CA LEU A 150 2.47 9.91 11.56
C LEU A 150 1.60 11.16 11.68
N ARG A 151 1.08 11.67 10.57
CA ARG A 151 0.18 12.82 10.54
C ARG A 151 -0.80 12.75 9.39
N HIS A 152 -1.92 13.43 9.53
CA HIS A 152 -2.73 13.83 8.39
C HIS A 152 -2.07 14.98 7.61
N GLY A 153 -2.58 15.20 6.41
CA GLY A 153 -2.11 16.23 5.50
C GLY A 153 -0.85 15.82 4.74
N VAL A 154 -0.35 16.72 3.90
CA VAL A 154 0.80 16.44 3.02
C VAL A 154 2.12 16.85 3.70
N PRO A 155 3.00 15.90 4.09
CA PRO A 155 4.32 16.21 4.63
C PRO A 155 5.26 16.75 3.53
N SER A 156 6.33 17.44 3.94
CA SER A 156 7.25 18.12 3.01
C SER A 156 7.91 17.18 2.00
N TRP A 157 8.22 15.95 2.40
CA TRP A 157 8.84 14.97 1.52
C TRP A 157 7.92 14.49 0.40
N VAL A 158 6.59 14.49 0.59
CA VAL A 158 5.66 14.23 -0.52
C VAL A 158 5.66 15.41 -1.48
N ARG A 159 5.67 16.65 -0.94
CA ARG A 159 5.71 17.85 -1.79
C ARG A 159 6.96 17.94 -2.65
N SER A 160 8.09 17.37 -2.20
CA SER A 160 9.32 17.35 -3.01
C SER A 160 9.24 16.47 -4.26
N PHE A 161 8.25 15.58 -4.35
CA PHE A 161 7.99 14.81 -5.56
C PHE A 161 7.09 15.53 -6.55
N VAL A 162 6.32 16.53 -6.12
CA VAL A 162 5.48 17.32 -7.03
C VAL A 162 6.41 18.17 -7.89
N GLN A 163 6.56 17.80 -9.16
CA GLN A 163 7.26 18.64 -10.11
C GLN A 163 6.51 19.97 -10.23
N ALA A 164 7.23 21.09 -10.14
CA ALA A 164 6.65 22.38 -10.49
C ALA A 164 6.18 22.30 -11.94
N ALA A 165 4.90 22.60 -12.20
CA ALA A 165 4.40 22.70 -13.56
C ALA A 165 5.34 23.63 -14.35
N PRO A 166 5.77 23.26 -15.57
CA PRO A 166 6.57 24.16 -16.38
C PRO A 166 5.78 25.46 -16.55
N THR A 167 6.33 26.57 -16.07
CA THR A 167 5.78 27.90 -16.30
C THR A 167 5.81 28.14 -17.80
N ALA A 168 4.63 28.09 -18.42
CA ALA A 168 4.42 28.48 -19.82
C ALA A 168 4.55 29.99 -19.99
#